data_AF-A0A3N5JQI9-F1
#
_entry.id   AF-A0A3N5JQI9-F1
#
_cell.length_a   1.000
_cell.length_b   1.000
_cell.length_c   1.000
_cell.angle_alpha   90.00
_cell.angle_beta   90.00
_cell.angle_gamma   90.00
#
_symmetry.space_group_name_H-M   'P 1'
#
loop_
_entity.id
_entity.type
_entity.pdbx_description
1 polymer ?
#
loop_
_entity_poly.entity_id
_entity_poly.type
_entity_poly.pdbx_seq_one_letter_code
_entity_poly.pdbx_strand_id
1 'polypeptide(L)'
;MNHRLQAVAYGTVLALCAGWVLWIGQSVLLPIAFSILVVYVIVGTSRLVSRLPGLGSRMPRSVLYAVSFLLICAALAATFWLVAADLGRAIELAPRYQESLLATIQDVSARLGIEDEPSWATVRQYLVAQGTTQKLLGYSAVILTSVPSLLIVSVLYVIFLLIELGTLPRKLANLSEDPA
;
A
#
# COMPACT_ATOMS: atom_id res chain seq x y z
N MET A 1 14.55 47.42 9.50
CA MET A 1 14.30 46.18 8.73
C MET A 1 13.06 45.52 9.31
N ASN A 2 12.00 45.29 8.53
CA ASN A 2 10.69 44.90 9.08
C ASN A 2 10.74 43.50 9.70
N HIS A 3 10.47 43.36 11.00
CA HIS A 3 10.49 42.08 11.73
C HIS A 3 9.63 40.98 11.08
N ARG A 4 8.53 41.37 10.41
CA ARG A 4 7.69 40.46 9.62
C ARG A 4 8.44 39.83 8.44
N LEU A 5 9.27 40.61 7.74
CA LEU A 5 10.06 40.11 6.61
C LEU A 5 11.15 39.15 7.09
N GLN A 6 11.78 39.45 8.24
CA GLN A 6 12.76 38.55 8.86
C GLN A 6 12.14 37.23 9.30
N ALA A 7 10.97 37.25 9.94
CA ALA A 7 10.26 36.04 10.35
C ALA A 7 9.87 35.17 9.15
N VAL A 8 9.38 35.77 8.07
CA VAL A 8 9.06 35.03 6.83
C VAL A 8 10.32 34.46 6.18
N ALA A 9 11.40 35.23 6.13
CA ALA A 9 12.68 34.77 5.56
C ALA A 9 13.24 33.58 6.37
N TYR A 10 13.31 33.68 7.70
CA TYR A 10 13.79 32.60 8.55
C TYR A 10 12.88 31.37 8.48
N GLY A 11 11.56 31.54 8.47
CA GLY A 11 10.62 30.44 8.30
C GLY A 11 10.78 29.73 6.96
N THR A 12 11.00 30.48 5.88
CA THR A 12 11.23 29.92 4.54
C THR A 12 12.53 29.13 4.49
N VAL A 13 13.62 29.67 5.07
CA VAL A 13 14.90 28.96 5.14
C VAL A 13 14.77 27.69 5.99
N LEU A 14 14.08 27.75 7.13
CA LEU A 14 13.82 26.57 7.97
C LEU A 14 13.03 25.50 7.23
N ALA A 15 11.96 25.89 6.52
CA ALA A 15 11.14 24.98 5.73
C ALA A 15 11.94 24.32 4.59
N LEU A 16 12.81 25.09 3.92
CA LEU A 16 13.72 24.56 2.89
C LEU A 16 14.72 23.58 3.48
N CYS A 17 15.37 23.92 4.59
CA CYS A 17 16.30 23.02 5.27
C CYS A 17 15.61 21.74 5.74
N ALA A 18 14.44 21.85 6.37
CA ALA A 18 13.66 20.69 6.81
C ALA A 18 13.23 19.84 5.61
N GLY A 19 12.70 20.45 4.55
CA GLY A 19 12.30 19.76 3.32
C GLY A 19 13.48 19.06 2.66
N TRP A 20 14.66 19.68 2.64
CA TRP A 20 15.88 19.10 2.09
C TRP A 20 16.37 17.90 2.91
N VAL A 21 16.36 18.01 4.25
CA VAL A 21 16.68 16.89 5.16
C VAL A 21 15.69 15.74 4.99
N LEU A 22 14.40 16.03 4.86
CA LEU A 22 13.38 15.02 4.60
C LEU A 22 13.58 14.36 3.23
N TRP A 23 13.98 15.14 2.22
CA TRP A 23 14.22 14.62 0.88
C TRP A 23 15.44 13.71 0.80
N ILE A 24 16.56 14.06 1.47
CA ILE A 24 17.74 13.20 1.50
C ILE A 24 17.51 11.96 2.38
N GLY A 25 16.78 12.12 3.50
CA GLY A 25 16.49 11.08 4.46
C GLY A 25 15.30 10.18 4.10
N GLN A 26 14.59 10.46 3.01
CA GLN A 26 13.34 9.76 2.65
C GLN A 26 13.52 8.24 2.56
N SER A 27 14.68 7.76 2.08
CA SER A 27 15.00 6.34 1.96
C SER A 27 15.03 5.60 3.29
N VAL A 28 15.26 6.31 4.40
CA VAL A 28 15.26 5.78 5.77
C VAL A 28 13.95 6.10 6.49
N LEU A 29 13.43 7.31 6.30
CA LEU A 29 12.21 7.79 6.96
C LEU A 29 10.95 7.05 6.49
N LEU A 30 10.82 6.77 5.18
CA LEU A 30 9.65 6.06 4.64
C LEU A 30 9.49 4.66 5.26
N PRO A 31 10.54 3.80 5.25
CA PRO A 31 10.44 2.49 5.90
C PRO A 31 10.08 2.58 7.38
N ILE A 32 10.63 3.54 8.12
CA ILE A 32 10.31 3.72 9.55
C ILE A 32 8.83 4.10 9.73
N ALA A 33 8.34 5.09 8.99
CA ALA A 33 6.95 5.52 9.07
C ALA A 33 5.98 4.38 8.70
N PHE A 34 6.29 3.62 7.64
CA PHE A 34 5.51 2.45 7.25
C PHE A 34 5.53 1.37 8.34
N SER A 35 6.69 1.13 8.95
CA SER A 35 6.83 0.15 10.02
C SER A 35 6.04 0.52 11.26
N ILE A 36 6.00 1.80 11.63
CA ILE A 36 5.16 2.29 12.74
C ILE A 36 3.68 2.02 12.43
N LEU A 37 3.23 2.32 11.21
CA LEU A 37 1.85 2.04 10.79
C LEU A 37 1.53 0.55 10.87
N VAL A 38 2.42 -0.30 10.36
CA VAL A 38 2.27 -1.77 10.40
C VAL A 38 2.22 -2.27 11.84
N VAL A 39 3.13 -1.81 12.71
CA VAL A 39 3.12 -2.15 14.14
C VAL A 39 1.81 -1.72 14.79
N TYR A 40 1.29 -0.53 14.48
CA TYR A 40 0.01 -0.07 15.00
C TYR A 40 -1.15 -1.00 14.59
N VAL A 41 -1.17 -1.45 13.34
CA VAL A 41 -2.16 -2.42 12.85
C VAL A 41 -1.99 -3.79 13.52
N ILE A 42 -0.76 -4.27 13.71
CA ILE A 42 -0.47 -5.54 14.41
C ILE A 42 -0.96 -5.47 15.87
N VAL A 43 -0.64 -4.40 16.58
CA VAL A 43 -1.06 -4.20 17.98
C VAL A 43 -2.57 -4.00 18.07
N GLY A 44 -3.18 -3.30 17.12
CA GLY A 44 -4.64 -3.17 17.02
C GLY A 44 -5.32 -4.52 16.83
N THR A 45 -4.81 -5.31 15.89
CA THR A 45 -5.33 -6.65 15.59
C THR A 45 -5.12 -7.61 16.76
N SER A 46 -3.98 -7.55 17.44
CA SER A 46 -3.71 -8.43 18.59
C SER A 46 -4.65 -8.16 19.77
N ARG A 47 -5.10 -6.91 19.94
CA ARG A 47 -6.16 -6.57 20.91
C ARG A 47 -7.53 -7.13 20.53
N LEU A 48 -7.81 -7.29 19.24
CA LEU A 48 -9.03 -7.95 18.78
C LEU A 48 -8.95 -9.46 19.00
N VAL A 49 -7.80 -10.06 18.66
CA VAL A 49 -7.54 -11.49 18.85
C VAL A 49 -7.56 -11.87 20.34
N SER A 50 -7.03 -11.03 21.23
CA SER A 50 -7.02 -11.30 22.67
C SER A 50 -8.41 -11.24 23.32
N ARG A 51 -9.41 -10.61 22.66
CA ARG A 51 -10.81 -10.63 23.12
C ARG A 51 -11.54 -11.91 22.75
N LEU A 52 -10.97 -12.76 21.89
CA LEU A 52 -11.59 -14.03 21.54
C LEU A 52 -11.48 -15.00 22.72
N PRO A 53 -12.62 -15.57 23.19
CA PRO A 53 -12.61 -16.55 24.27
C PRO A 53 -11.82 -17.78 23.82
N GLY A 54 -10.71 -18.07 24.50
CA GLY A 54 -9.85 -19.23 24.25
C GLY A 54 -8.38 -18.90 23.94
N LEU A 55 -8.10 -17.86 23.15
CA LEU A 55 -6.72 -17.50 22.76
C LEU A 55 -6.08 -16.43 23.66
N GLY A 56 -6.89 -15.53 24.24
CA GLY A 56 -6.38 -14.35 24.96
C GLY A 56 -5.71 -14.61 26.32
N SER A 57 -6.09 -15.67 27.03
CA SER A 57 -5.71 -15.84 28.45
C SER A 57 -4.41 -16.62 28.69
N ARG A 58 -3.87 -17.34 27.69
CA ARG A 58 -2.72 -18.25 27.87
C ARG A 58 -1.52 -17.97 26.96
N MET A 59 -1.65 -17.10 25.96
CA MET A 59 -0.55 -16.83 25.02
C MET A 59 0.33 -15.65 25.46
N PRO A 60 1.68 -15.79 25.38
CA PRO A 60 2.58 -14.67 25.57
C PRO A 60 2.37 -13.62 24.47
N ARG A 61 2.56 -12.34 24.80
CA ARG A 61 2.28 -11.21 23.90
C ARG A 61 3.00 -11.30 22.54
N SER A 62 4.22 -11.84 22.52
CA SER A 62 4.98 -12.04 21.27
C SER A 62 4.29 -13.00 20.30
N VAL A 63 3.62 -14.04 20.81
CA VAL A 63 2.86 -14.99 19.98
C VAL A 63 1.59 -14.32 19.45
N LEU A 64 0.91 -13.50 20.25
CA LEU A 64 -0.25 -12.73 19.78
C LEU A 64 0.12 -11.76 18.65
N TYR A 65 1.30 -11.13 18.70
CA TYR A 65 1.78 -10.29 17.60
C TYR A 65 2.10 -11.09 16.35
N ALA A 66 2.75 -12.26 16.48
CA ALA A 66 3.02 -13.14 15.34
C ALA A 66 1.74 -13.66 14.69
N VAL A 67 0.75 -14.08 15.49
CA VAL A 67 -0.57 -14.50 14.99
C VAL A 67 -1.29 -13.35 14.29
N SER A 68 -1.22 -12.15 14.85
CA SER A 68 -1.83 -10.95 14.24
C SER A 68 -1.18 -10.60 12.91
N PHE A 69 0.15 -10.68 12.83
CA PHE A 69 0.88 -10.50 11.58
C PHE A 69 0.47 -11.53 10.52
N LEU A 70 0.40 -12.82 10.89
CA LEU A 70 -0.05 -13.89 10.00
C LEU A 70 -1.49 -13.69 9.52
N LEU A 71 -2.39 -13.26 10.41
CA LEU A 71 -3.78 -12.95 10.04
C LEU A 71 -3.86 -11.79 9.06
N ILE A 72 -3.07 -10.74 9.25
CA ILE A 72 -2.99 -9.62 8.30
C ILE A 72 -2.50 -10.12 6.95
N CYS A 73 -1.39 -10.87 6.90
CA CYS A 73 -0.87 -11.45 5.66
C CYS A 73 -1.88 -12.36 4.96
N ALA A 74 -2.58 -13.21 5.72
CA ALA A 74 -3.62 -14.09 5.18
C ALA A 74 -4.81 -13.30 4.62
N ALA A 75 -5.24 -12.24 5.30
CA ALA A 75 -6.32 -11.38 4.83
C ALA A 75 -5.93 -10.68 3.51
N LEU A 76 -4.72 -10.11 3.42
CA LEU A 76 -4.23 -9.52 2.17
C LEU A 76 -4.15 -10.55 1.04
N ALA A 77 -3.60 -11.74 1.32
CA ALA A 77 -3.50 -12.81 0.34
C ALA A 77 -4.89 -13.27 -0.15
N ALA A 78 -5.85 -13.37 0.76
CA ALA A 78 -7.24 -13.71 0.42
C ALA A 78 -7.89 -12.63 -0.44
N THR A 79 -7.66 -11.33 -0.13
CA THR A 79 -8.15 -10.23 -0.98
C THR A 79 -7.54 -10.30 -2.39
N PHE A 80 -6.23 -10.52 -2.49
CA PHE A 80 -5.56 -10.65 -3.80
C PHE A 80 -6.09 -11.86 -4.58
N TRP A 81 -6.26 -13.00 -3.90
CA TRP A 81 -6.80 -14.21 -4.49
C TRP A 81 -8.24 -14.03 -4.97
N LEU A 82 -9.09 -13.35 -4.19
CA LEU A 82 -10.47 -13.07 -4.58
C LEU A 82 -10.52 -12.20 -5.84
N VAL A 83 -9.75 -11.11 -5.87
CA VAL A 83 -9.64 -10.24 -7.05
C VAL A 83 -9.12 -11.02 -8.26
N ALA A 84 -8.08 -11.84 -8.09
CA ALA A 84 -7.52 -12.64 -9.16
C ALA A 84 -8.50 -13.71 -9.68
N ALA A 85 -9.26 -14.35 -8.80
CA ALA A 85 -10.29 -15.33 -9.16
C ALA A 85 -11.44 -14.67 -9.93
N ASP A 86 -11.86 -13.47 -9.53
CA ASP A 86 -12.87 -12.69 -10.25
C ASP A 86 -12.36 -12.24 -11.63
N LEU A 87 -11.08 -11.87 -11.76
CA LEU A 87 -10.45 -11.60 -13.06
C LEU A 87 -10.42 -12.84 -13.95
N GLY A 88 -10.11 -14.02 -13.41
CA GLY A 88 -10.16 -15.28 -14.15
C GLY A 88 -11.54 -15.55 -14.75
N ARG A 89 -12.58 -15.32 -13.95
CA ARG A 89 -13.98 -15.45 -14.37
C ARG A 89 -14.40 -14.39 -15.39
N ALA A 90 -13.84 -13.18 -15.30
CA ALA A 90 -14.02 -12.13 -16.29
C ALA A 90 -13.34 -12.46 -17.64
N ILE A 91 -12.22 -13.18 -17.63
CA ILE A 91 -11.55 -13.68 -18.84
C ILE A 91 -12.40 -14.77 -19.52
N GLU A 92 -13.03 -15.66 -18.75
CA GLU A 92 -13.94 -16.67 -19.30
C GLU A 92 -15.20 -16.04 -19.92
N LEU A 93 -15.71 -14.95 -19.32
CA LEU A 93 -16.83 -14.17 -19.85
C LEU A 93 -16.41 -13.15 -20.91
N ALA A 94 -15.11 -13.01 -21.20
CA ALA A 94 -14.58 -12.04 -22.14
C ALA A 94 -15.20 -12.13 -23.55
N PRO A 95 -15.49 -13.32 -24.13
CA PRO A 95 -16.16 -13.40 -25.44
C PRO A 95 -17.55 -12.75 -25.40
N ARG A 96 -18.29 -12.94 -24.32
CA ARG A 96 -19.64 -12.40 -24.15
C ARG A 96 -19.63 -10.88 -23.94
N TYR A 97 -18.63 -10.36 -23.22
CA TYR A 97 -18.42 -8.92 -23.11
C TYR A 97 -18.02 -8.29 -24.46
N GLN A 98 -17.24 -8.98 -25.28
CA GLN A 98 -16.89 -8.51 -26.63
C GLN A 98 -18.14 -8.35 -27.50
N GLU A 99 -19.05 -9.33 -27.47
CA GLU A 99 -20.30 -9.28 -28.23
C GLU A 99 -21.22 -8.13 -27.78
N SER A 100 -21.43 -7.95 -26.47
CA SER A 100 -22.25 -6.84 -25.95
C SER A 100 -21.64 -5.46 -26.25
N LEU A 101 -20.31 -5.33 -26.16
CA LEU A 101 -19.63 -4.07 -26.49
C LEU A 101 -19.71 -3.78 -27.99
N LEU A 102 -19.50 -4.78 -28.85
CA LEU A 102 -19.67 -4.65 -30.29
C LEU A 102 -21.09 -4.21 -30.64
N ALA A 103 -22.11 -4.86 -30.07
CA ALA A 103 -23.51 -4.51 -30.30
C ALA A 103 -23.82 -3.06 -29.87
N THR A 104 -23.24 -2.61 -28.76
CA THR A 104 -23.41 -1.22 -28.29
C THR A 104 -22.69 -0.23 -29.21
N ILE A 105 -21.48 -0.55 -29.64
CA ILE A 105 -20.69 0.30 -30.56
C ILE A 105 -21.40 0.38 -31.93
N GLN A 106 -21.94 -0.73 -32.42
CA GLN A 106 -22.69 -0.81 -33.68
C GLN A 106 -24.01 -0.03 -33.61
N ASP A 107 -24.76 -0.10 -32.50
CA ASP A 107 -25.97 0.70 -32.30
C ASP A 107 -25.64 2.21 -32.24
N VAL A 108 -24.55 2.58 -31.57
CA VAL A 108 -24.07 3.97 -31.53
C VAL A 108 -23.56 4.44 -32.90
N SER A 109 -22.83 3.60 -33.66
CA SER A 109 -22.31 3.96 -34.99
C SER A 109 -23.44 4.07 -36.02
N ALA A 110 -24.44 3.18 -35.95
CA ALA A 110 -25.63 3.25 -36.78
C ALA A 110 -26.43 4.54 -36.56
N ARG A 111 -26.50 5.02 -35.31
CA ARG A 111 -27.14 6.31 -34.98
C ARG A 111 -26.32 7.54 -35.42
N LEU A 112 -25.00 7.39 -35.54
CA LEU A 112 -24.08 8.45 -35.96
C LEU A 112 -23.79 8.45 -37.47
N GLY A 113 -24.35 7.50 -38.23
CA GLY A 113 -24.19 7.42 -39.69
C GLY A 113 -22.78 7.02 -40.15
N ILE A 114 -22.02 6.32 -39.32
CA ILE A 114 -20.67 5.84 -39.64
C ILE A 114 -20.81 4.51 -40.36
N GLU A 115 -20.45 4.47 -41.65
CA GLU A 115 -20.61 3.29 -42.54
C GLU A 115 -19.57 2.18 -42.30
N ASP A 116 -18.48 2.47 -41.58
CA ASP A 116 -17.48 1.48 -41.21
C ASP A 116 -17.98 0.66 -40.02
N GLU A 117 -18.32 -0.60 -40.28
CA GLU A 117 -18.74 -1.57 -39.27
C GLU A 117 -17.55 -1.91 -38.35
N PRO A 118 -17.52 -1.39 -37.10
CA PRO A 118 -16.32 -1.45 -36.29
C PRO A 118 -16.13 -2.86 -35.74
N SER A 119 -15.20 -3.61 -36.33
CA SER A 119 -14.81 -4.93 -35.80
C SER A 119 -13.99 -4.79 -34.51
N TRP A 120 -14.05 -5.81 -33.64
CA TRP A 120 -13.25 -5.85 -32.42
C TRP A 120 -11.74 -5.77 -32.70
N ALA A 121 -11.30 -6.31 -33.83
CA ALA A 121 -9.91 -6.20 -34.27
C ALA A 121 -9.51 -4.74 -34.50
N THR A 122 -10.36 -3.95 -35.16
CA THR A 122 -10.13 -2.52 -35.42
C THR A 122 -10.11 -1.70 -34.13
N VAL A 123 -11.06 -1.94 -33.21
CA VAL A 123 -11.13 -1.27 -31.91
C VAL A 123 -9.90 -1.58 -31.05
N ARG A 124 -9.51 -2.85 -30.98
CA ARG A 124 -8.30 -3.28 -30.26
C ARG A 124 -7.06 -2.63 -30.85
N GLN A 125 -6.93 -2.60 -32.17
CA GLN A 125 -5.75 -2.04 -32.84
C GLN A 125 -5.65 -0.53 -32.61
N TYR A 126 -6.78 0.18 -32.59
CA TYR A 126 -6.84 1.60 -32.29
C TYR A 126 -6.52 1.91 -30.81
N LEU A 127 -7.05 1.12 -29.87
CA LEU A 127 -6.73 1.24 -28.44
C LEU A 127 -5.26 0.94 -28.15
N VAL A 128 -4.71 -0.10 -28.76
CA VAL A 128 -3.29 -0.47 -28.63
C VAL A 128 -2.38 0.56 -29.29
N ALA A 129 -2.78 1.14 -30.43
CA ALA A 129 -2.02 2.17 -31.14
C ALA A 129 -2.08 3.53 -30.42
N GLN A 130 -3.18 3.88 -29.75
CA GLN A 130 -3.32 5.16 -29.04
C GLN A 130 -2.77 5.14 -27.61
N GLY A 131 -2.63 4.00 -26.95
CA GLY A 131 -2.22 4.04 -25.56
C GLY A 131 -1.85 2.73 -24.91
N THR A 132 -0.66 2.73 -24.31
CA THR A 132 -0.53 2.35 -22.90
C THR A 132 -0.31 0.87 -22.59
N THR A 133 -0.23 -0.06 -23.54
CA THR A 133 0.17 -1.44 -23.20
C THR A 133 1.61 -1.51 -22.68
N GLN A 134 2.56 -0.79 -23.31
CA GLN A 134 3.95 -0.71 -22.84
C GLN A 134 4.11 0.08 -21.53
N LYS A 135 3.29 1.11 -21.31
CA LYS A 135 3.32 1.89 -20.05
C LYS A 135 2.73 1.10 -18.89
N LEU A 136 1.61 0.40 -19.06
CA LEU A 136 1.01 -0.47 -18.03
C LEU A 136 1.90 -1.66 -17.68
N LEU A 137 2.49 -2.33 -18.69
CA LEU A 137 3.47 -3.40 -18.46
C LEU A 137 4.73 -2.86 -17.77
N GLY A 138 5.22 -1.67 -18.15
CA GLY A 138 6.32 -0.98 -17.48
C GLY A 138 6.03 -0.64 -16.02
N TYR A 139 4.83 -0.13 -15.70
CA TYR A 139 4.42 0.14 -14.32
C TYR A 139 4.37 -1.14 -13.49
N SER A 140 3.83 -2.25 -14.03
CA SER A 140 3.84 -3.53 -13.33
C SER A 140 5.27 -4.04 -13.08
N ALA A 141 6.16 -3.95 -14.07
CA ALA A 141 7.55 -4.41 -13.96
C ALA A 141 8.38 -3.58 -12.96
N VAL A 142 8.16 -2.26 -12.89
CA VAL A 142 8.81 -1.37 -11.92
C VAL A 142 8.33 -1.63 -10.49
N ILE A 143 7.04 -1.92 -10.31
CA ILE A 143 6.48 -2.34 -9.00
C ILE A 143 7.11 -3.66 -8.55
N LEU A 144 7.27 -4.65 -9.44
CA LEU A 144 7.87 -5.94 -9.07
C LEU A 144 9.36 -5.83 -8.67
N THR A 145 10.11 -4.88 -9.24
CA THR A 145 11.56 -4.76 -9.02
C THR A 145 11.96 -3.84 -7.87
N SER A 146 11.16 -2.80 -7.56
CA SER A 146 11.55 -1.75 -6.59
C SER A 146 10.93 -1.93 -5.20
N VAL A 147 9.82 -2.67 -5.10
CA VAL A 147 9.09 -2.90 -3.84
C VAL A 147 9.80 -3.84 -2.85
N PRO A 148 10.52 -4.90 -3.28
CA PRO A 148 11.12 -5.86 -2.35
C PRO A 148 12.15 -5.23 -1.38
N SER A 149 12.96 -4.28 -1.85
CA SER A 149 14.01 -3.66 -1.02
C SER A 149 13.43 -2.81 0.11
N LEU A 150 12.42 -1.99 -0.18
CA LEU A 150 11.70 -1.19 0.82
C LEU A 150 10.96 -2.08 1.83
N LEU A 151 10.35 -3.18 1.35
CA LEU A 151 9.64 -4.12 2.22
C LEU A 151 10.59 -4.84 3.18
N ILE A 152 11.76 -5.31 2.73
CA ILE A 152 12.74 -5.97 3.60
C ILE A 152 13.17 -5.05 4.73
N VAL A 153 13.54 -3.81 4.41
CA VAL A 153 13.96 -2.81 5.40
C VAL A 153 12.82 -2.50 6.37
N SER A 154 11.59 -2.36 5.86
CA SER A 154 10.41 -2.12 6.70
C SER A 154 10.12 -3.30 7.62
N VAL A 155 10.22 -4.55 7.15
CA VAL A 155 10.02 -5.73 7.99
C VAL A 155 11.06 -5.78 9.11
N LEU A 156 12.33 -5.46 8.82
CA LEU A 156 13.36 -5.37 9.84
C LEU A 156 13.01 -4.32 10.90
N TYR A 157 12.56 -3.13 10.48
CA TYR A 157 12.10 -2.09 11.40
C TYR A 157 10.87 -2.51 12.21
N VAL A 158 9.91 -3.22 11.61
CA VAL A 158 8.75 -3.78 12.34
C VAL A 158 9.21 -4.75 13.43
N ILE A 159 10.12 -5.67 13.11
CA ILE A 159 10.67 -6.63 14.09
C ILE A 159 11.37 -5.86 15.22
N PHE A 160 12.26 -4.93 14.88
CA PHE A 160 12.95 -4.09 15.85
C PHE A 160 11.98 -3.33 16.75
N LEU A 161 10.98 -2.65 16.18
CA LEU A 161 9.98 -1.88 16.91
C LEU A 161 9.13 -2.77 17.82
N LEU A 162 8.75 -3.98 17.38
CA LEU A 162 7.98 -4.91 18.22
C LEU A 162 8.79 -5.42 19.43
N ILE A 163 10.09 -5.68 19.23
CA ILE A 163 11.00 -6.05 20.33
C ILE A 163 11.15 -4.85 21.29
N GLU A 164 11.46 -3.68 20.74
CA GLU A 164 11.71 -2.47 21.51
C GLU A 164 10.47 -2.03 22.30
N LEU A 165 9.27 -2.18 21.74
CA LEU A 165 7.99 -1.89 22.42
C LEU A 165 7.79 -2.75 23.69
N GLY A 166 8.34 -3.97 23.72
CA GLY A 166 8.31 -4.84 24.90
C GLY A 166 9.31 -4.44 25.99
N THR A 167 10.45 -3.85 25.60
CA THR A 167 11.55 -3.50 26.50
C THR A 167 11.58 -2.03 26.92
N LEU A 168 10.94 -1.15 26.15
CA LEU A 168 10.87 0.30 26.38
C LEU A 168 10.42 0.66 27.81
N PRO A 169 9.37 0.04 28.37
CA PRO A 169 8.96 0.34 29.74
C PRO A 169 10.04 0.05 30.78
N ARG A 170 10.84 -1.02 30.59
CA ARG A 170 11.96 -1.35 31.48
C ARG A 170 13.11 -0.36 31.32
N LYS A 171 13.41 0.06 30.08
CA LYS A 171 14.44 1.07 29.82
C LYS A 171 14.05 2.43 30.41
N LEU A 172 12.78 2.84 30.27
CA LEU A 172 12.25 4.07 30.86
C LEU A 172 12.24 4.00 32.39
N ALA A 173 11.84 2.87 32.97
CA ALA A 173 11.90 2.66 34.42
C ALA A 173 13.33 2.72 34.96
N ASN A 174 14.32 2.20 34.23
CA ASN A 174 15.73 2.27 34.63
C ASN A 174 16.38 3.66 34.44
N LEU A 175 15.80 4.52 33.59
CA LEU A 175 16.23 5.91 33.40
C LEU A 175 15.56 6.87 34.39
N SER A 176 14.44 6.44 34.98
CA SER A 176 13.73 7.15 36.04
C SER A 176 14.31 6.73 37.39
N GLU A 177 15.28 7.49 37.90
CA GLU A 177 15.59 7.47 39.34
C GLU A 177 14.40 8.11 40.08
N ASP A 178 13.33 7.35 40.30
CA ASP A 178 12.26 7.74 41.23
C ASP A 178 12.22 6.72 42.38
N PRO A 179 12.64 7.10 43.59
CA PRO A 179 12.49 6.27 44.77
C PRO A 179 11.02 6.38 45.24
N ALA A 180 10.20 5.39 44.88
CA ALA A 180 8.92 5.17 45.54
C ALA A 180 9.11 4.55 46.92
#